data_AF-A0A6N6MLD7-F1
#
_entry.id   AF-A0A6N6MLD7-F1
#
_cell.length_a   1.000
_cell.length_b   1.000
_cell.length_c   1.000
_cell.angle_alpha   90.00
_cell.angle_beta   90.00
_cell.angle_gamma   90.00
#
_symmetry.space_group_name_H-M   'P 1'
#
loop_
_entity.id
_entity.type
_entity.pdbx_description
1 polymer ?
#
loop_
_entity_poly.entity_id
_entity_poly.type
_entity_poly.pdbx_seq_one_letter_code
_entity_poly.pdbx_strand_id
1 'polypeptide(L)'
;MESDYNHENYQKEEAYLRAEKRLKELKGFYWHAFWYVAVNIFITSMIVFNGGHFWNFGTFATPLFWGIGLAFHGLCVFGKDIVFGKSWEEKKIKEYMEKEQENFH
;
A
#
# COMPACT_ATOMS: atom_id res chain seq x y z
N MET A 1 26.07 25.67 13.47
CA MET A 1 25.10 25.13 14.45
C MET A 1 23.67 25.45 14.03
N GLU A 2 23.31 26.71 13.76
CA GLU A 2 21.95 27.08 13.30
C GLU A 2 21.55 26.47 11.93
N SER A 3 22.47 26.42 10.96
CA SER A 3 22.20 25.89 9.61
C SER A 3 21.99 24.37 9.58
N ASP A 4 22.72 23.66 10.42
CA ASP A 4 22.71 22.20 10.53
C ASP A 4 21.40 21.71 11.18
N TYR A 5 20.93 22.43 12.21
CA TYR A 5 19.66 22.15 12.87
C TYR A 5 18.45 22.34 11.95
N ASN A 6 18.48 23.34 11.07
CA ASN A 6 17.40 23.57 10.11
C ASN A 6 17.35 22.50 9.02
N HIS A 7 18.51 22.01 8.55
CA HIS A 7 18.56 20.92 7.58
C HIS A 7 18.06 19.59 8.13
N GLU A 8 18.42 19.25 9.37
CA GLU A 8 17.97 18.00 10.00
C GLU A 8 16.43 17.97 10.18
N ASN A 9 15.83 19.10 10.56
CA ASN A 9 14.38 19.22 10.70
C ASN A 9 13.65 19.13 9.35
N TYR A 10 14.16 19.80 8.30
CA TYR A 10 13.61 19.71 6.95
C TYR A 10 13.64 18.27 6.41
N GLN A 11 14.73 17.54 6.63
CA GLN A 11 14.84 16.15 6.19
C GLN A 11 13.91 15.21 6.97
N LYS A 12 13.78 15.40 8.29
CA LYS A 12 12.84 14.65 9.12
C LYS A 12 11.39 14.91 8.70
N GLU A 13 11.04 16.16 8.40
CA GLU A 13 9.69 16.54 7.96
C GLU A 13 9.35 15.94 6.59
N GLU A 14 10.27 16.00 5.62
CA GLU A 14 10.07 15.36 4.31
C GLU A 14 9.96 13.83 4.40
N ALA A 15 10.76 13.19 5.25
CA ALA A 15 10.68 11.75 5.49
C ALA A 15 9.32 11.38 6.12
N TYR A 16 8.87 12.18 7.09
CA TYR A 16 7.59 11.99 7.76
C TYR A 16 6.40 12.13 6.80
N LEU A 17 6.37 13.19 5.98
CA LEU A 17 5.35 13.41 4.95
C LEU A 17 5.27 12.25 3.95
N ARG A 18 6.42 11.68 3.59
CA ARG A 18 6.50 10.54 2.65
C ARG A 18 5.95 9.27 3.28
N ALA A 19 6.29 9.02 4.55
CA ALA A 19 5.76 7.89 5.31
C ALA A 19 4.24 8.01 5.54
N GLU A 20 3.75 9.21 5.88
CA GLU A 20 2.32 9.45 6.07
C GLU A 20 1.52 9.21 4.78
N LYS A 21 2.01 9.71 3.64
CA LYS A 21 1.36 9.52 2.34
C LYS A 21 1.24 8.03 2.00
N ARG A 22 2.29 7.25 2.27
CA ARG A 22 2.29 5.79 2.10
C ARG A 22 1.31 5.08 3.03
N LEU A 23 1.27 5.47 4.30
CA LEU A 23 0.31 4.92 5.26
C LEU A 23 -1.13 5.19 4.82
N LYS A 24 -1.41 6.37 4.27
CA LYS A 24 -2.74 6.75 3.79
C LYS A 24 -3.18 5.90 2.59
N GLU A 25 -2.28 5.67 1.64
CA GLU A 25 -2.52 4.77 0.49
C GLU A 25 -2.75 3.32 0.96
N LEU A 26 -1.93 2.83 1.90
CA LEU A 26 -2.05 1.49 2.47
C LEU A 26 -3.38 1.29 3.22
N LYS A 27 -3.79 2.28 4.03
CA LYS A 27 -5.04 2.25 4.79
C LYS A 27 -6.26 2.23 3.87
N GLY A 28 -6.20 2.98 2.77
CA GLY A 28 -7.23 2.98 1.72
C GLY A 28 -7.38 1.61 1.05
N PHE A 29 -6.27 0.95 0.72
CA PHE A 29 -6.27 -0.41 0.19
C PHE A 29 -6.82 -1.42 1.20
N TYR A 30 -6.37 -1.37 2.46
CA TYR A 30 -6.84 -2.29 3.50
C TYR A 30 -8.36 -2.20 3.72
N TRP A 31 -8.92 -1.00 3.65
CA TRP A 31 -10.38 -0.82 3.72
C TRP A 31 -11.10 -1.52 2.56
N HIS A 32 -10.59 -1.39 1.33
CA HIS A 32 -11.16 -2.06 0.16
C HIS A 32 -11.01 -3.58 0.22
N ALA A 33 -9.83 -4.06 0.64
CA ALA A 33 -9.58 -5.50 0.81
C ALA A 33 -10.44 -6.10 1.93
N PHE A 34 -10.61 -5.39 3.04
CA PHE A 34 -11.47 -5.79 4.15
C PHE A 34 -12.91 -5.97 3.67
N TRP A 35 -13.47 -4.99 2.96
CA TRP A 35 -14.83 -5.10 2.43
C TRP A 35 -14.97 -6.21 1.40
N TYR A 36 -13.97 -6.43 0.55
CA TYR A 36 -13.99 -7.55 -0.40
C TYR A 36 -14.05 -8.90 0.31
N VAL A 37 -13.21 -9.12 1.32
CA VAL A 37 -13.21 -10.37 2.11
C VAL A 37 -14.52 -10.51 2.88
N ALA A 38 -14.99 -9.45 3.53
CA ALA A 38 -16.25 -9.46 4.29
C ALA A 38 -17.45 -9.81 3.40
N VAL A 39 -17.55 -9.21 2.20
CA VAL A 39 -18.62 -9.49 1.24
C VAL A 39 -18.52 -10.92 0.70
N ASN A 40 -17.33 -11.41 0.35
CA ASN A 40 -17.15 -12.79 -0.12
C ASN A 40 -17.52 -13.81 0.96
N ILE A 41 -17.12 -13.57 2.22
CA ILE A 41 -17.51 -14.42 3.36
C ILE A 41 -19.03 -14.36 3.54
N PHE A 42 -19.64 -13.18 3.51
CA PHE A 42 -21.09 -13.02 3.68
C PHE A 42 -21.87 -13.78 2.60
N ILE A 43 -21.49 -13.63 1.33
CA ILE A 43 -22.10 -14.35 0.20
C ILE A 43 -21.93 -15.86 0.36
N THR A 44 -20.71 -16.34 0.67
CA THR A 44 -20.42 -17.76 0.88
C THR A 44 -21.25 -18.34 2.02
N SER A 45 -21.34 -17.60 3.13
CA SER A 45 -22.14 -17.98 4.30
C SER A 45 -23.62 -18.09 3.95
N MET A 46 -24.17 -17.05 3.28
CA MET A 46 -25.57 -17.03 2.89
C MET A 46 -25.93 -18.20 1.97
N ILE A 47 -25.05 -18.54 1.03
CA ILE A 47 -25.25 -19.66 0.09
C ILE A 47 -25.24 -21.01 0.84
N VAL A 48 -24.27 -21.20 1.75
CA VAL A 48 -24.17 -22.40 2.59
C VAL A 48 -25.43 -22.58 3.45
N PHE A 49 -25.97 -21.50 4.01
CA PHE A 49 -27.19 -21.55 4.82
C PHE A 49 -28.48 -21.72 4.00
N ASN A 50 -28.53 -21.23 2.75
CA ASN A 50 -29.76 -21.20 1.95
C ASN A 50 -29.92 -22.40 0.99
N GLY A 51 -28.93 -23.30 0.88
CA GLY A 51 -29.01 -24.53 0.09
C GLY A 51 -29.28 -24.33 -1.42
N GLY A 52 -29.13 -23.09 -1.90
CA GLY A 52 -29.61 -22.63 -3.20
C GLY A 52 -28.63 -22.84 -4.34
N HIS A 53 -29.19 -23.12 -5.53
CA HIS A 53 -28.50 -23.42 -6.78
C HIS A 53 -27.34 -22.44 -7.07
N PHE A 54 -26.11 -22.97 -6.98
CA PHE A 54 -24.82 -22.25 -7.00
C PHE A 54 -24.49 -21.50 -8.31
N TRP A 55 -25.30 -21.58 -9.35
CA TRP A 55 -24.84 -21.31 -10.73
C TRP A 55 -25.69 -20.26 -11.44
N ASN A 56 -25.64 -19.02 -10.97
CA ASN A 56 -25.93 -17.88 -11.82
C ASN A 56 -24.60 -17.21 -12.19
N PHE A 57 -24.22 -17.28 -13.46
CA PHE A 57 -22.97 -16.74 -13.99
C PHE A 57 -22.79 -15.24 -13.66
N GLY A 58 -23.90 -14.51 -13.55
CA GLY A 58 -23.91 -13.10 -13.11
C GLY A 58 -23.48 -12.88 -11.67
N THR A 59 -23.80 -13.81 -10.75
CA THR A 59 -23.46 -13.70 -9.32
C THR A 59 -21.96 -13.91 -9.07
N PHE A 60 -21.28 -14.69 -9.92
CA PHE A 60 -19.83 -14.89 -9.86
C PHE A 60 -19.05 -13.84 -10.65
N ALA A 61 -19.62 -13.31 -11.74
CA ALA A 61 -18.98 -12.28 -12.54
C ALA A 61 -18.70 -11.01 -11.71
N THR A 62 -19.62 -10.59 -10.84
CA THR A 62 -19.44 -9.39 -10.00
C THR A 62 -18.23 -9.49 -9.05
N PRO A 63 -18.13 -10.50 -8.17
CA PRO A 63 -16.97 -10.66 -7.29
C PRO A 63 -15.67 -10.99 -8.05
N LEU A 64 -15.73 -11.63 -9.22
CA LEU A 64 -14.56 -11.84 -10.08
C LEU A 64 -14.03 -10.52 -10.66
N PHE A 65 -14.89 -9.69 -11.26
CA PHE A 65 -14.48 -8.40 -11.83
C PHE A 65 -14.00 -7.43 -10.75
N TRP A 66 -14.68 -7.40 -9.60
CA TRP A 66 -14.23 -6.64 -8.43
C TRP A 66 -12.92 -7.17 -7.86
N GLY A 67 -12.72 -8.50 -7.85
CA GLY A 67 -11.49 -9.14 -7.42
C GLY A 67 -10.30 -8.76 -8.31
N ILE A 68 -10.51 -8.69 -9.64
CA ILE A 68 -9.47 -8.24 -10.59
C ILE A 68 -9.13 -6.75 -10.35
N GLY A 69 -10.13 -5.90 -10.15
CA GLY A 69 -9.91 -4.49 -9.82
C GLY A 69 -9.14 -4.30 -8.52
N LEU A 70 -9.46 -5.09 -7.48
CA LEU A 70 -8.75 -5.10 -6.21
C LEU A 70 -7.31 -5.62 -6.36
N ALA A 71 -7.11 -6.68 -7.14
CA ALA A 71 -5.77 -7.24 -7.41
C ALA A 71 -4.88 -6.22 -8.13
N PHE A 72 -5.41 -5.49 -9.12
CA PHE A 72 -4.68 -4.43 -9.80
C PHE A 72 -4.39 -3.25 -8.87
N HIS A 73 -5.35 -2.84 -8.03
CA HIS A 73 -5.13 -1.81 -7.02
C HIS A 73 -4.07 -2.22 -5.99
N GLY A 74 -4.10 -3.48 -5.56
CA GLY A 74 -3.09 -4.08 -4.68
C GLY A 74 -1.72 -4.11 -5.33
N LEU A 75 -1.63 -4.50 -6.61
CA LEU A 75 -0.38 -4.40 -7.37
C LEU A 75 0.08 -2.95 -7.55
N CYS A 76 -0.79 -1.95 -7.66
CA CYS A 76 -0.37 -0.55 -7.69
C CYS A 76 0.14 -0.04 -6.33
N VAL A 77 -0.53 -0.40 -5.25
CA VAL A 77 -0.18 0.05 -3.89
C VAL A 77 1.04 -0.71 -3.37
N PHE A 78 1.04 -2.04 -3.43
CA PHE A 78 2.15 -2.88 -3.00
C PHE A 78 3.24 -3.04 -4.06
N GLY A 79 2.95 -2.90 -5.35
CA GLY A 79 3.98 -3.04 -6.38
C GLY A 79 5.07 -1.98 -6.25
N LYS A 80 4.75 -0.78 -5.75
CA LYS A 80 5.79 0.18 -5.36
C LYS A 80 6.65 -0.34 -4.21
N ASP A 81 6.10 -0.99 -3.21
CA ASP A 81 6.88 -1.55 -2.10
C ASP A 81 7.62 -2.84 -2.45
N ILE A 82 7.07 -3.69 -3.31
CA ILE A 82 7.73 -4.93 -3.74
C ILE A 82 8.82 -4.64 -4.78
N VAL A 83 8.59 -3.67 -5.69
CA VAL A 83 9.56 -3.28 -6.73
C VAL A 83 10.60 -2.28 -6.21
N PHE A 84 10.27 -1.38 -5.28
CA PHE A 84 11.23 -0.40 -4.74
C PHE A 84 11.71 -0.70 -3.31
N GLY A 85 11.02 -1.53 -2.52
CA GLY A 85 11.07 -1.47 -1.05
C GLY A 85 12.24 -2.14 -0.34
N LYS A 86 13.43 -2.20 -0.94
CA LYS A 86 14.70 -2.35 -0.20
C LYS A 86 15.85 -1.68 -0.94
N SER A 87 15.96 -1.94 -2.24
CA SER A 87 17.02 -1.38 -3.08
C SER A 87 16.96 0.16 -3.16
N TRP A 88 15.76 0.74 -3.22
CA TRP A 88 15.62 2.20 -3.25
C TRP A 88 15.88 2.85 -1.90
N GLU A 89 15.44 2.21 -0.81
CA GLU A 89 15.72 2.65 0.56
C GLU A 89 17.23 2.64 0.85
N GLU A 90 17.92 1.54 0.54
CA GLU A 90 19.39 1.44 0.66
C GLU A 90 20.09 2.51 -0.19
N LYS A 91 19.63 2.71 -1.43
CA LYS A 91 20.23 3.71 -2.32
C LYS A 91 20.03 5.13 -1.77
N LYS A 92 18.88 5.41 -1.16
CA LYS A 92 18.63 6.73 -0.54
C LYS A 92 19.44 6.92 0.72
N ILE A 93 19.51 5.94 1.61
CA ILE A 93 20.36 5.99 2.80
C ILE A 93 21.81 6.24 2.40
N LYS A 94 22.29 5.56 1.35
CA LYS A 94 23.65 5.76 0.83
C LYS A 94 23.87 7.16 0.26
N GLU A 95 22.93 7.68 -0.53
CA GLU A 95 22.99 9.08 -1.02
C GLU A 95 22.96 10.10 0.13
N TYR A 96 22.20 9.84 1.20
CA TYR A 96 22.20 10.73 2.38
C TYR A 96 23.54 10.71 3.10
N MET A 97 24.14 9.54 3.32
CA MET A 97 25.48 9.44 3.93
C MET A 97 26.58 10.06 3.07
N GLU A 98 26.53 9.89 1.74
CA GLU A 98 27.50 10.50 0.82
C GLU A 98 27.38 12.04 0.83
N LYS A 99 26.15 12.59 0.87
CA LYS A 99 25.93 14.04 0.97
C LYS A 99 26.36 14.64 2.31
N GLU A 100 26.24 13.91 3.42
CA GLU A 100 26.82 14.35 4.70
C GLU A 100 28.34 14.40 4.60
N GLN A 101 28.98 13.35 4.09
CA GLN A 101 30.44 13.32 3.96
C GLN A 101 30.99 14.42 3.04
N GLU A 102 30.27 14.78 1.98
CA GLU A 102 30.67 15.83 1.04
C GLU A 102 30.48 17.26 1.62
N ASN A 103 29.57 17.45 2.59
CA ASN A 103 29.39 18.74 3.28
C ASN A 103 30.37 18.95 4.46
N PHE A 104 31.04 17.90 4.93
CA PHE A 104 32.02 17.96 6.03
C PHE A 104 33.47 18.20 5.56
N HIS A 105 33.69 18.47 4.26
CA HIS A 105 35.00 18.65 3.65
C HIS A 105 35.14 20.02 2.95
#